data_AF-B8EJD0-F1
#
_entry.id   AF-B8EJD0-F1
#
_cell.length_a   1.000
_cell.length_b   1.000
_cell.length_c   1.000
_cell.angle_alpha   90.00
_cell.angle_beta   90.00
_cell.angle_gamma   90.00
#
_symmetry.space_group_name_H-M   'P 1'
#
loop_
_entity.id
_entity.type
_entity.pdbx_description
1 polymer ?
#
loop_
_entity_poly.entity_id
_entity_poly.type
_entity_poly.pdbx_seq_one_letter_code
_entity_poly.pdbx_strand_id
1 'polypeptide(L)'
;MKRLSATLALALLSLSAGRAMAEGAPKLDVARSCKEAGDFGGGGDAKLAFKGCMQDENDAYAQLQRDWSRYKPETRSTCIAQGISPMPSYVEILTCIEMYDNVGALNRRGEQTRPLGGAAPGRRAGRPARRRDDAKISATKAKRKSSNRKGRECMAFPPQSGFYP
;
A
#
# COMPACT_ATOMS: atom_id res chain seq x y z
N MET A 1 -7.01 -55.54 38.62
CA MET A 1 -7.20 -54.15 39.07
C MET A 1 -6.27 -53.25 38.28
N LYS A 2 -6.81 -52.11 37.79
CA LYS A 2 -6.14 -50.89 37.30
C LYS A 2 -5.39 -50.99 35.95
N ARG A 3 -6.14 -50.64 34.90
CA ARG A 3 -5.65 -49.87 33.73
C ARG A 3 -5.15 -48.50 34.22
N LEU A 4 -4.55 -47.69 33.33
CA LEU A 4 -3.94 -46.36 33.50
C LEU A 4 -2.40 -46.51 33.63
N SER A 5 -1.54 -45.99 32.74
CA SER A 5 -1.55 -44.68 32.10
C SER A 5 -0.76 -44.79 30.78
N ALA A 6 -1.36 -44.73 29.59
CA ALA A 6 -1.87 -43.54 28.91
C ALA A 6 -0.84 -42.39 28.83
N THR A 7 -0.12 -42.38 27.70
CA THR A 7 0.31 -41.20 26.93
C THR A 7 1.00 -40.07 27.71
N LEU A 8 2.32 -40.19 27.87
CA LEU A 8 3.19 -39.04 28.15
C LEU A 8 3.63 -38.38 26.84
N ALA A 9 2.68 -37.99 25.99
CA ALA A 9 2.94 -37.06 24.90
C ALA A 9 2.74 -35.66 25.49
N LEU A 10 3.78 -35.12 26.13
CA LEU A 10 3.79 -33.69 26.48
C LEU A 10 3.73 -32.91 25.17
N ALA A 11 2.53 -32.46 24.83
CA ALA A 11 2.30 -31.48 23.80
C ALA A 11 3.05 -30.21 24.20
N LEU A 12 4.16 -29.93 23.52
CA LEU A 12 4.77 -28.61 23.47
C LEU A 12 3.76 -27.70 22.74
N LEU A 13 2.76 -27.20 23.49
CA LEU A 13 1.97 -26.05 23.06
C LEU A 13 2.94 -24.86 23.06
N SER A 14 3.57 -24.63 21.91
CA SER A 14 4.27 -23.39 21.60
C SER A 14 3.25 -22.26 21.63
N LEU A 15 3.07 -21.65 22.81
CA LEU A 15 2.32 -20.43 23.01
C LEU A 15 3.10 -19.31 22.31
N SER A 16 2.81 -19.08 21.03
CA SER A 16 3.22 -17.87 20.34
C SER A 16 2.45 -16.70 20.96
N ALA A 17 3.00 -16.15 22.04
CA ALA A 17 2.54 -14.91 22.64
C ALA A 17 2.63 -13.83 21.56
N GLY A 18 1.48 -13.46 20.99
CA GLY A 18 1.38 -12.30 20.12
C GLY A 18 1.90 -11.10 20.91
N ARG A 19 2.97 -10.48 20.42
CA ARG A 19 3.46 -9.22 20.98
C ARG A 19 2.29 -8.24 20.91
N ALA A 20 1.77 -7.82 22.06
CA ALA A 20 0.85 -6.70 22.14
C ALA A 20 1.56 -5.51 21.51
N MET A 21 1.19 -5.18 20.26
CA MET A 21 1.73 -4.01 19.60
C MET A 21 1.21 -2.81 20.39
N ALA A 22 2.13 -1.98 20.87
CA ALA A 22 1.78 -0.73 21.52
C ALA A 22 0.74 0.02 20.66
N GLU A 23 -0.20 0.71 21.31
CA GLU A 23 -1.30 1.45 20.65
C GLU A 23 -0.82 2.53 19.67
N GLY A 24 0.48 2.79 19.57
CA GLY A 24 1.08 3.77 18.67
C GLY A 24 2.43 3.35 18.10
N ALA A 25 2.94 4.17 17.19
CA ALA A 25 4.28 4.04 16.64
C ALA A 25 5.35 4.07 17.77
N PRO A 26 6.38 3.21 17.70
CA PRO A 26 7.42 3.14 18.74
C PRO A 26 8.16 4.48 18.84
N LYS A 27 8.70 4.80 20.02
CA LYS A 27 9.56 5.98 20.17
C LYS A 27 11.00 5.60 19.85
N LEU A 28 11.55 6.21 18.80
CA LEU A 28 12.92 6.08 18.33
C LEU A 28 13.74 7.31 18.73
N ASP A 29 15.02 7.10 19.02
CA ASP A 29 16.01 8.16 19.20
C ASP A 29 16.64 8.55 17.85
N VAL A 30 15.93 9.37 17.10
CA VAL A 30 16.34 9.84 15.75
C VAL A 30 17.41 10.94 15.80
N ALA A 31 17.65 11.54 16.97
CA ALA A 31 18.63 12.62 17.10
C ALA A 31 20.05 12.13 16.77
N ARG A 32 20.36 10.86 17.09
CA ARG A 32 21.62 10.23 16.68
C ARG A 32 21.74 10.19 15.16
N SER A 33 20.74 9.64 14.47
CA SER A 33 20.72 9.52 13.01
C SER A 33 20.83 10.89 12.34
N CYS A 34 20.12 11.90 12.85
CA CYS A 34 20.18 13.26 12.33
C CYS A 34 21.54 13.93 12.55
N LYS A 35 22.22 13.62 13.65
CA LYS A 35 23.58 14.12 13.88
C LYS A 35 24.56 13.48 12.91
N GLU A 36 24.50 12.16 12.77
CA GLU A 36 25.34 11.41 11.82
C GLU A 36 25.10 11.90 10.38
N ALA A 37 23.85 12.15 9.97
CA ALA A 37 23.52 12.72 8.66
C ALA A 37 24.12 14.13 8.43
N GLY A 38 24.12 14.98 9.46
CA GLY A 38 24.73 16.31 9.42
C GLY A 38 26.25 16.27 9.21
N ASP A 39 26.93 15.28 9.78
CA ASP A 39 28.39 15.10 9.67
C ASP A 39 28.81 14.69 8.24
N PHE A 40 27.94 13.98 7.50
CA PHE A 40 28.18 13.61 6.10
C PHE A 40 27.84 14.73 5.08
N GLY A 41 27.16 15.80 5.51
CA GLY A 41 26.62 16.86 4.66
C GLY A 41 27.64 17.78 3.96
N GLY A 42 28.95 17.49 4.05
CA GLY A 42 29.96 18.11 3.20
C GLY A 42 30.00 19.64 3.25
N GLY A 43 30.24 20.22 4.42
CA GLY A 43 30.65 21.63 4.54
C GLY A 43 29.53 22.68 4.60
N GLY A 44 28.25 22.28 4.64
CA GLY A 44 27.14 23.16 5.00
C GLY A 44 26.99 23.37 6.52
N ASP A 45 26.10 24.28 6.93
CA ASP A 45 25.71 24.45 8.34
C ASP A 45 25.12 23.15 8.90
N ALA A 46 25.94 22.33 9.56
CA ALA A 46 25.51 21.06 10.18
C ALA A 46 24.31 21.26 11.12
N LYS A 47 24.20 22.44 11.73
CA LYS A 47 23.05 22.85 12.54
C LYS A 47 21.75 23.01 11.73
N LEU A 48 21.83 23.53 10.51
CA LEU A 48 20.69 23.65 9.61
C LEU A 48 20.26 22.26 9.11
N ALA A 49 21.23 21.42 8.71
CA ALA A 49 20.97 20.03 8.30
C ALA A 49 20.32 19.22 9.43
N PHE A 50 20.87 19.30 10.65
CA PHE A 50 20.28 18.67 11.83
C PHE A 50 18.85 19.14 12.09
N LYS A 51 18.59 20.45 11.99
CA LYS A 51 17.25 21.00 12.18
C LYS A 51 16.27 20.48 11.12
N GLY A 52 16.69 20.41 9.85
CA GLY A 52 15.87 19.85 8.77
C GLY A 52 15.53 18.38 9.02
N CYS A 53 16.54 17.56 9.30
CA CYS A 53 16.34 16.16 9.63
C CYS A 53 15.37 15.97 10.81
N MET A 54 15.58 16.70 11.92
CA MET A 54 14.70 16.60 13.08
C MET A 54 13.25 17.01 12.77
N GLN A 55 13.05 17.95 11.83
CA GLN A 55 11.73 18.34 11.37
C GLN A 55 11.07 17.21 10.58
N ASP A 56 11.77 16.65 9.59
CA ASP A 56 11.27 15.55 8.76
C ASP A 56 10.90 14.33 9.60
N GLU A 57 11.77 13.97 10.55
CA GLU A 57 11.55 12.86 11.48
C GLU A 57 10.33 13.09 12.39
N ASN A 58 10.14 14.31 12.88
CA ASN A 58 9.01 14.63 13.74
C ASN A 58 7.68 14.67 12.96
N ASP A 59 7.70 15.18 11.73
CA ASP A 59 6.54 15.21 10.85
C ASP A 59 6.13 13.78 10.44
N ALA A 60 7.11 12.93 10.12
CA ALA A 60 6.90 11.51 9.86
C ALA A 60 6.34 10.79 11.10
N TYR A 61 6.88 11.03 12.29
CA TYR A 61 6.35 10.46 13.52
C TYR A 61 4.90 10.88 13.78
N ALA A 62 4.58 12.16 13.57
CA ALA A 62 3.23 12.67 13.73
C ALA A 62 2.26 11.99 12.76
N GLN A 63 2.68 11.73 11.50
CA GLN A 63 1.87 10.99 10.55
C GLN A 63 1.68 9.53 10.96
N LEU A 64 2.77 8.85 11.35
CA LEU A 64 2.71 7.49 11.85
C LEU A 64 1.77 7.36 13.04
N GLN A 65 1.76 8.33 13.97
CA GLN A 65 0.82 8.32 15.09
C GLN A 65 -0.64 8.49 14.65
N ARG A 66 -0.92 9.43 13.74
CA ARG A 66 -2.29 9.69 13.26
C ARG A 66 -2.91 8.48 12.57
N ASP A 67 -2.14 7.81 11.72
CA ASP A 67 -2.64 6.75 10.87
C ASP A 67 -2.25 5.34 11.38
N TRP A 68 -1.60 5.24 12.55
CA TRP A 68 -1.02 3.99 13.06
C TRP A 68 -2.00 2.82 12.96
N SER A 69 -3.21 3.01 13.48
CA SER A 69 -4.27 2.00 13.54
C SER A 69 -4.77 1.53 12.17
N ARG A 70 -4.52 2.29 11.10
CA ARG A 70 -4.95 1.98 9.72
C ARG A 70 -3.97 1.05 9.00
N TYR A 71 -2.69 1.11 9.36
CA TYR A 71 -1.68 0.26 8.74
C TYR A 71 -1.84 -1.20 9.17
N LYS A 72 -1.54 -2.16 8.29
CA LYS A 72 -1.65 -3.58 8.65
C LYS A 72 -0.62 -3.96 9.73
N PRO A 73 -0.98 -4.78 10.74
CA PRO A 73 -0.05 -5.19 11.80
C PRO A 73 1.25 -5.82 11.26
N GLU A 74 1.17 -6.60 10.20
CA GLU A 74 2.33 -7.25 9.57
C GLU A 74 3.26 -6.22 8.92
N THR A 75 2.68 -5.23 8.23
CA THR A 75 3.43 -4.10 7.65
C THR A 75 4.09 -3.29 8.74
N ARG A 76 3.39 -2.98 9.85
CA ARG A 76 3.97 -2.29 11.01
C ARG A 76 5.17 -3.05 11.56
N SER A 77 5.01 -4.35 11.83
CA SER A 77 6.11 -5.19 12.36
C SER A 77 7.32 -5.18 11.45
N THR A 78 7.09 -5.33 10.15
CA THR A 78 8.14 -5.42 9.13
C THR A 78 8.87 -4.09 9.01
N CYS A 79 8.14 -2.98 8.86
CA CYS A 79 8.74 -1.67 8.66
C CYS A 79 9.43 -1.12 9.92
N ILE A 80 8.92 -1.43 11.12
CA ILE A 80 9.64 -1.11 12.37
C ILE A 80 11.01 -1.79 12.40
N ALA A 81 11.08 -3.07 12.01
CA ALA A 81 12.35 -3.79 12.04
C ALA A 81 13.40 -3.17 11.10
N GLN A 82 12.96 -2.65 9.94
CA GLN A 82 13.84 -1.97 8.98
C GLN A 82 14.21 -0.55 9.41
N GLY A 83 13.27 0.20 9.99
CA GLY A 83 13.50 1.59 10.37
C GLY A 83 14.17 1.80 11.73
N ILE A 84 14.47 0.74 12.48
CA ILE A 84 15.27 0.82 13.72
C ILE A 84 16.76 0.61 13.44
N SER A 85 17.11 -0.14 12.39
CA SER A 85 18.48 -0.61 12.14
C SER A 85 18.80 -0.57 10.64
N PRO A 86 19.96 -0.02 10.24
CA PRO A 86 21.13 0.29 11.05
C PRO A 86 21.07 1.64 11.79
N MET A 87 20.22 2.57 11.35
CA MET A 87 19.98 3.85 12.01
C MET A 87 18.48 4.07 12.18
N PRO A 88 18.01 4.54 13.35
CA PRO A 88 16.60 4.80 13.58
C PRO A 88 16.08 5.97 12.72
N SER A 89 14.99 5.77 11.97
CA SER A 89 14.31 6.82 11.21
C SER A 89 12.80 6.52 11.06
N TYR A 90 11.96 7.48 11.42
CA TYR A 90 10.52 7.46 11.17
C TYR A 90 10.19 7.69 9.70
N VAL A 91 10.99 8.48 8.99
CA VAL A 91 10.83 8.69 7.54
C VAL A 91 10.96 7.36 6.80
N GLU A 92 11.93 6.53 7.17
CA GLU A 92 12.12 5.19 6.61
C GLU A 92 10.96 4.24 6.97
N ILE A 93 10.47 4.27 8.22
CA ILE A 93 9.30 3.47 8.61
C ILE A 93 8.08 3.86 7.79
N LEU A 94 7.79 5.16 7.70
CA LEU A 94 6.64 5.68 6.98
C LEU A 94 6.71 5.32 5.49
N THR A 95 7.87 5.55 4.88
CA THR A 95 8.10 5.24 3.46
C THR A 95 7.95 3.74 3.19
N CYS A 96 8.50 2.88 4.06
CA CYS A 96 8.31 1.43 3.98
C CYS A 96 6.82 1.07 3.99
N ILE A 97 6.06 1.62 4.94
CA ILE A 97 4.62 1.34 5.05
C ILE A 97 3.88 1.76 3.77
N GLU A 98 4.16 2.97 3.27
CA GLU A 98 3.55 3.49 2.05
C GLU A 98 3.86 2.62 0.83
N MET A 99 5.07 2.11 0.71
CA MET A 99 5.44 1.16 -0.35
C MET A 99 4.64 -0.15 -0.27
N TYR A 100 4.50 -0.74 0.92
CA TYR A 100 3.72 -1.96 1.12
C TYR A 100 2.23 -1.77 0.82
N ASP A 101 1.67 -0.62 1.20
CA ASP A 101 0.26 -0.31 0.94
C ASP A 101 -0.01 -0.09 -0.56
N ASN A 102 0.92 0.55 -1.26
CA ASN A 102 0.87 0.74 -2.71
C ASN A 102 0.93 -0.59 -3.47
N VAL A 103 1.82 -1.52 -3.07
CA VAL A 103 1.88 -2.87 -3.67
C VAL A 103 0.59 -3.64 -3.45
N GLY A 104 -0.02 -3.55 -2.26
CA GLY A 104 -1.33 -4.14 -2.00
C GLY A 104 -2.45 -3.56 -2.87
N ALA A 105 -2.37 -2.27 -3.23
CA ALA A 105 -3.31 -1.66 -4.16
C ALA A 105 -3.12 -2.14 -5.60
N LEU A 106 -1.87 -2.34 -6.05
CA LEU A 106 -1.56 -2.88 -7.37
C LEU A 106 -1.95 -4.35 -7.50
N ASN A 107 -1.67 -5.19 -6.48
CA ASN A 107 -2.07 -6.60 -6.47
C ASN A 107 -3.59 -6.76 -6.60
N ARG A 108 -4.36 -5.93 -5.88
CA ARG A 108 -5.83 -5.91 -6.00
C ARG A 108 -6.33 -5.48 -7.38
N ARG A 109 -5.58 -4.64 -8.11
CA ARG A 109 -5.91 -4.24 -9.48
C ARG A 109 -5.53 -5.33 -10.49
N GLY A 110 -4.38 -5.99 -10.29
CA GLY A 110 -3.93 -7.14 -11.08
C GLY A 110 -4.90 -8.31 -11.01
N GLU A 111 -5.39 -8.63 -9.81
CA GLU A 111 -6.42 -9.67 -9.61
C GLU A 111 -7.77 -9.29 -10.24
N GLN A 112 -8.11 -8.00 -10.27
CA GLN A 112 -9.30 -7.50 -10.97
C GLN A 112 -9.12 -7.37 -12.49
N THR A 113 -7.90 -7.59 -13.01
CA THR A 113 -7.68 -7.70 -14.44
C THR A 113 -8.13 -9.10 -14.84
N ARG A 114 -9.41 -9.23 -15.24
CA ARG A 114 -9.94 -10.45 -15.86
C ARG A 114 -8.90 -11.02 -16.84
N PRO A 115 -8.59 -12.33 -16.81
CA PRO A 115 -7.67 -12.88 -17.78
C PRO A 115 -8.23 -12.60 -19.18
N LEU A 116 -7.50 -11.79 -19.96
CA LEU A 116 -7.61 -11.75 -21.41
C LEU A 116 -7.06 -13.08 -21.93
N GLY A 117 -7.82 -14.13 -21.68
CA GLY A 117 -7.43 -15.53 -21.87
C GLY A 117 -8.63 -16.45 -21.72
N GLY A 118 -9.81 -15.99 -22.11
CA GLY A 118 -10.95 -16.86 -22.36
C GLY A 118 -10.82 -17.41 -23.77
N ALA A 119 -10.62 -18.71 -23.90
CA ALA A 119 -10.61 -19.44 -25.15
C ALA A 119 -11.77 -18.99 -26.06
N ALA A 120 -11.47 -18.69 -27.31
CA ALA A 120 -12.48 -18.51 -28.34
C ALA A 120 -13.33 -19.80 -28.41
N PRO A 121 -14.67 -19.73 -28.37
CA PRO A 121 -15.46 -20.91 -28.64
C PRO A 121 -15.21 -21.34 -30.09
N GLY A 122 -14.66 -22.54 -30.25
CA GLY A 122 -14.34 -23.13 -31.53
C GLY A 122 -15.54 -23.09 -32.46
N ARG A 123 -15.36 -22.47 -33.64
CA ARG A 123 -16.30 -22.53 -34.75
C ARG A 123 -16.33 -23.97 -35.25
N ARG A 124 -17.33 -24.75 -34.83
CA ARG A 124 -17.69 -25.98 -35.53
C ARG A 124 -18.28 -25.60 -36.88
N ALA A 125 -17.62 -26.06 -37.94
CA ALA A 125 -18.12 -26.00 -39.30
C ALA A 125 -19.46 -26.76 -39.40
N GLY A 126 -20.42 -26.13 -40.06
CA GLY A 126 -21.73 -26.71 -40.34
C GLY A 126 -22.61 -25.73 -41.10
N ARG A 127 -22.44 -25.66 -42.42
CA ARG A 127 -23.45 -25.12 -43.34
C ARG A 127 -24.60 -26.15 -43.42
N PRO A 128 -25.86 -25.75 -43.63
CA PRO A 128 -26.26 -25.38 -44.98
C PRO A 128 -27.13 -24.11 -45.06
N ALA A 129 -27.12 -23.52 -46.25
CA ALA A 129 -27.95 -22.41 -46.64
C ALA A 129 -29.39 -22.86 -46.94
N ARG A 130 -30.39 -22.22 -46.33
CA ARG A 130 -31.77 -22.07 -46.85
C ARG A 130 -32.22 -20.65 -46.49
N ARG A 131 -32.36 -19.78 -47.50
CA ARG A 131 -33.55 -19.44 -48.29
C ARG A 131 -34.44 -18.42 -47.55
N ARG A 132 -34.67 -17.30 -48.26
CA ARG A 132 -35.49 -16.12 -47.95
C ARG A 132 -36.77 -16.48 -47.19
N ASP A 133 -37.18 -15.61 -46.26
CA ASP A 133 -38.48 -14.93 -46.28
C ASP A 133 -38.46 -13.70 -45.32
N ASP A 134 -39.10 -12.62 -45.79
CA ASP A 134 -39.24 -11.30 -45.19
C ASP A 134 -40.07 -11.29 -43.89
N ALA A 135 -39.70 -10.46 -42.89
CA ALA A 135 -40.66 -9.81 -41.97
C ALA A 135 -40.04 -8.79 -40.99
N LYS A 136 -40.43 -7.52 -41.18
CA LYS A 136 -40.75 -6.46 -40.20
C LYS A 136 -39.78 -6.07 -39.06
N ILE A 137 -39.28 -4.84 -39.20
CA ILE A 137 -39.54 -3.66 -38.35
C ILE A 137 -39.81 -3.93 -36.86
N SER A 138 -38.94 -3.42 -35.97
CA SER A 138 -39.35 -2.42 -34.95
C SER A 138 -38.16 -1.89 -34.15
N ALA A 139 -37.93 -0.59 -34.33
CA ALA A 139 -37.08 0.22 -33.47
C ALA A 139 -37.70 0.35 -32.07
N THR A 140 -36.91 0.13 -31.02
CA THR A 140 -37.22 0.70 -29.70
C THR A 140 -35.98 1.41 -29.14
N LYS A 141 -36.16 2.73 -29.02
CA LYS A 141 -35.21 3.74 -28.60
C LYS A 141 -35.13 3.75 -27.06
N ALA A 142 -34.12 3.10 -26.49
CA ALA A 142 -33.84 3.22 -25.06
C ALA A 142 -33.02 4.49 -24.79
N LYS A 143 -33.68 5.44 -24.12
CA LYS A 143 -33.26 6.81 -23.83
C LYS A 143 -32.11 6.80 -22.80
N ARG A 144 -30.87 7.05 -23.22
CA ARG A 144 -29.76 7.33 -22.30
C ARG A 144 -29.93 8.74 -21.73
N LYS A 145 -30.30 8.82 -20.46
CA LYS A 145 -30.38 10.07 -19.69
C LYS A 145 -28.94 10.54 -19.41
N SER A 146 -28.48 11.47 -20.24
CA SER A 146 -27.28 12.29 -19.98
C SER A 146 -27.58 13.20 -18.79
N SER A 147 -27.01 12.88 -17.63
CA SER A 147 -27.09 13.74 -16.44
C SER A 147 -25.70 14.21 -16.06
N ASN A 148 -25.43 15.44 -16.51
CA ASN A 148 -24.79 16.50 -15.72
C ASN A 148 -23.35 16.25 -15.24
N ARG A 149 -22.38 16.41 -16.15
CA ARG A 149 -20.98 16.75 -15.80
C ARG A 149 -20.90 18.27 -15.64
N LYS A 150 -21.27 18.77 -14.45
CA LYS A 150 -21.01 20.15 -14.07
C LYS A 150 -19.52 20.25 -13.74
N GLY A 151 -18.83 21.11 -14.49
CA GLY A 151 -17.40 21.32 -14.44
C GLY A 151 -16.88 21.54 -13.03
N ARG A 152 -15.72 20.96 -12.76
CA ARG A 152 -14.84 21.42 -11.70
C ARG A 152 -13.52 21.69 -12.39
N GLU A 153 -13.24 22.98 -12.57
CA GLU A 153 -12.00 23.52 -13.10
C GLU A 153 -10.77 22.76 -12.59
N CYS A 154 -9.93 22.35 -13.52
CA CYS A 154 -8.54 22.06 -13.21
C CYS A 154 -7.87 23.40 -12.89
N MET A 155 -7.67 23.71 -11.61
CA MET A 155 -6.75 24.79 -11.26
C MET A 155 -5.35 24.36 -11.68
N ALA A 156 -4.87 25.00 -12.75
CA ALA A 156 -3.49 24.95 -13.17
C ALA A 156 -2.61 25.53 -12.05
N PHE A 157 -1.76 24.69 -11.47
CA PHE A 157 -0.64 25.16 -10.65
C PHE A 157 0.35 25.90 -11.56
N PRO A 158 0.83 27.08 -11.19
CA PRO A 158 1.87 27.77 -11.95
C PRO A 158 3.17 26.96 -11.93
N PRO A 159 3.94 26.92 -13.03
CA PRO A 159 5.26 26.29 -13.03
C PRO A 159 6.17 27.05 -12.07
N GLN A 160 6.66 26.35 -11.04
CA GLN A 160 7.74 26.89 -10.21
C GLN A 160 8.97 27.04 -11.11
N SER A 161 9.32 28.29 -11.37
CA SER A 161 10.52 28.72 -12.06
C SER A 161 11.74 28.04 -11.45
N GLY A 162 12.49 27.34 -12.31
CA GLY A 162 13.74 26.71 -11.96
C GLY A 162 14.74 27.70 -11.37
N PHE A 163 15.32 27.30 -10.26
CA PHE A 163 16.57 27.84 -9.75
C PHE A 163 17.24 26.74 -8.95
N TYR A 164 18.20 26.04 -9.57
CA TYR A 164 19.27 25.35 -8.88
C TYR A 164 20.56 25.60 -9.68
N PRO A 165 21.69 25.86 -9.00
CA PRO A 165 22.97 26.26 -9.61
C PRO A 165 23.62 25.16 -10.46
#